data_AF-A0A956F6E3-F1
#
_entry.id   AF-A0A956F6E3-F1
#
_cell.length_a   1.000
_cell.length_b   1.000
_cell.length_c   1.000
_cell.angle_alpha   90.00
_cell.angle_beta   90.00
_cell.angle_gamma   90.00
#
_symmetry.space_group_name_H-M   'P 1'
#
loop_
_entity.id
_entity.type
_entity.pdbx_description
1 polymer ?
#
loop_
_entity_poly.entity_id
_entity_poly.type
_entity_poly.pdbx_seq_one_letter_code
_entity_poly.pdbx_strand_id
1 'polypeptide(L)'
;MYILRDAFHSYELWDPYASRRVTAEWFPLGTFESLLELARRLARDEDNRRLMVELTAEHGGRAPAPEALAERFAALLHAGRLVLRHTAPCPYPLSEPRAIEPPVELAELADEPVPLHRPGRPEDRPQAERARIEIIVTDDLGAPAAGAQVELRTPSGQGLARVLDDDGRLCLSDLEGPGICTLSLPTIDRLLSPAPPAERTAPPADLRHPSTANTRHGHALRLPTARVHHVIVERPRMHRVETEVLRTRPGSALLVPSPATEQWHPLEAAMTALDRLDAHPEEVLVLVGHRGPDDPPEAAELGHDRAAALHALLVGDRSAWVELAVRSGGYLDVQHLLRYLGSRRRWDGCDPGALDGEDGEASRAAVVVFQATYNERFGARILEDGICGRQTLGALFDVLHDELRRWTIKHGLSLDALRLHPHSPVLDGGLDFPGHPRMPADAGCFVDLLLLDPAALDLARPLAPADLYDHPLATIDVLPVVHEPGDWEHGQLTVVTDLGPAYMEIHEKYRLYADDGSFDIELDTAIEGVLDDGAIELRFEGIPVGPRYALTVTNAADQTFTLFSGLRYDQFHPRAMGEALHEPATPAAA
;
A
#
# COMPACT_ATOMS: atom_id res chain seq x y z
N MET A 1 -19.58 3.08 -36.69
CA MET A 1 -19.67 4.03 -35.57
C MET A 1 -18.78 3.46 -34.47
N TYR A 2 -17.55 3.95 -34.36
CA TYR A 2 -16.57 3.45 -33.40
C TYR A 2 -16.78 4.17 -32.07
N ILE A 3 -17.00 3.40 -31.01
CA ILE A 3 -17.13 3.88 -29.64
C ILE A 3 -15.78 3.64 -28.96
N LEU A 4 -15.07 4.73 -28.64
CA LEU A 4 -13.87 4.71 -27.80
C LEU A 4 -14.34 4.61 -26.33
N ARG A 5 -13.74 3.70 -25.57
CA ARG A 5 -13.85 3.56 -24.11
C ARG A 5 -12.70 4.32 -23.48
N ASP A 6 -12.99 5.22 -22.54
CA ASP A 6 -11.99 6.03 -21.84
C ASP A 6 -11.88 5.63 -20.36
N ALA A 7 -10.65 5.58 -19.84
CA ALA A 7 -10.28 5.42 -18.43
C ALA A 7 -9.30 6.55 -18.04
N PHE A 8 -9.35 7.04 -16.79
CA PHE A 8 -8.61 8.22 -16.31
C PHE A 8 -7.26 7.85 -15.69
N HIS A 9 -6.19 8.58 -16.04
CA HIS A 9 -4.79 8.20 -15.75
C HIS A 9 -3.95 9.46 -15.43
N SER A 10 -3.10 9.43 -14.38
CA SER A 10 -2.21 10.52 -13.95
C SER A 10 -0.74 10.16 -14.18
N TYR A 11 0.10 11.11 -14.61
CA TYR A 11 1.50 10.86 -14.95
C TYR A 11 2.46 11.79 -14.19
N GLU A 12 3.54 11.22 -13.66
CA GLU A 12 4.75 11.87 -13.13
C GLU A 12 5.87 11.86 -14.17
N LEU A 13 6.57 12.98 -14.32
CA LEU A 13 7.78 13.06 -15.12
C LEU A 13 9.01 12.73 -14.26
N TRP A 14 9.84 11.78 -14.68
CA TRP A 14 11.06 11.42 -13.95
C TRP A 14 12.31 11.70 -14.79
N ASP A 15 13.22 12.53 -14.25
CA ASP A 15 14.61 12.63 -14.69
C ASP A 15 15.46 11.74 -13.77
N PRO A 16 16.16 10.71 -14.29
CA PRO A 16 17.01 9.84 -13.48
C PRO A 16 18.14 10.56 -12.73
N TYR A 17 18.39 11.85 -12.99
CA TYR A 17 19.51 12.61 -12.43
C TYR A 17 19.12 13.85 -11.60
N ALA A 18 17.85 14.28 -11.61
CA ALA A 18 17.42 15.49 -10.89
C ALA A 18 16.00 15.32 -10.32
N SER A 19 15.91 15.09 -9.00
CA SER A 19 14.66 14.80 -8.27
C SER A 19 13.69 16.00 -8.22
N ARG A 20 12.82 16.19 -9.22
CA ARG A 20 11.74 17.20 -9.21
C ARG A 20 10.43 16.71 -9.85
N ARG A 21 9.30 17.33 -9.47
CA ARG A 21 7.91 16.88 -9.70
C ARG A 21 7.16 17.78 -10.68
N VAL A 22 6.43 17.20 -11.64
CA VAL A 22 5.39 17.87 -12.45
C VAL A 22 4.20 16.93 -12.63
N THR A 23 3.00 17.48 -12.52
CA THR A 23 1.71 16.81 -12.76
C THR A 23 1.10 17.30 -14.08
N ALA A 24 0.59 16.37 -14.89
CA ALA A 24 -0.10 16.67 -16.14
C ALA A 24 -1.35 15.80 -16.28
N GLU A 25 -2.42 16.37 -16.84
CA GLU A 25 -3.68 15.65 -17.08
C GLU A 25 -3.88 15.34 -18.57
N TRP A 26 -4.16 14.05 -18.86
CA TRP A 26 -4.73 13.46 -20.10
C TRP A 26 -3.85 13.43 -21.37
N PHE A 27 -3.62 12.23 -21.95
CA PHE A 27 -3.56 11.93 -23.41
C PHE A 27 -3.25 10.43 -23.66
N PRO A 28 -3.74 9.79 -24.74
CA PRO A 28 -3.24 8.49 -25.20
C PRO A 28 -1.81 8.63 -25.74
N LEU A 29 -0.83 8.19 -24.94
CA LEU A 29 0.58 8.19 -25.30
C LEU A 29 0.88 6.97 -26.19
N GLY A 30 1.51 7.21 -27.34
CA GLY A 30 1.88 6.14 -28.28
C GLY A 30 2.35 6.62 -29.64
N THR A 31 2.00 7.86 -30.01
CA THR A 31 2.53 8.53 -31.21
C THR A 31 3.33 9.78 -30.82
N PHE A 32 4.27 10.18 -31.68
CA PHE A 32 4.99 11.43 -31.51
C PHE A 32 4.05 12.64 -31.47
N GLU A 33 2.97 12.64 -32.25
CA GLU A 33 1.96 13.71 -32.25
C GLU A 33 1.23 13.82 -30.91
N SER A 34 0.89 12.70 -30.27
CA SER A 34 0.31 12.71 -28.91
C SER A 34 1.27 13.30 -27.88
N LEU A 35 2.57 12.97 -27.98
CA LEU A 35 3.61 13.50 -27.10
C LEU A 35 3.85 15.00 -27.34
N LEU A 36 3.76 15.43 -28.60
CA LEU A 36 3.89 16.83 -29.00
C LEU A 36 2.75 17.69 -28.46
N GLU A 37 1.51 17.20 -28.53
CA GLU A 37 0.36 17.92 -28.00
C GLU A 37 0.41 18.04 -26.47
N LEU A 38 0.83 16.98 -25.77
CA LEU A 38 1.09 17.03 -24.33
C LEU A 38 2.17 18.08 -24.00
N ALA A 39 3.30 18.05 -24.71
CA ALA A 39 4.40 18.99 -24.52
C ALA A 39 3.98 20.45 -24.78
N ARG A 40 3.15 20.70 -25.80
CA ARG A 40 2.58 22.03 -26.09
C ARG A 40 1.71 22.55 -24.94
N ARG A 41 0.92 21.68 -24.31
CA ARG A 41 0.07 22.04 -23.17
C ARG A 41 0.91 22.36 -21.94
N LEU A 42 1.90 21.52 -21.62
CA LEU A 42 2.83 21.75 -20.53
C LEU A 42 3.58 23.08 -20.70
N ALA A 43 4.00 23.41 -21.92
CA ALA A 43 4.70 24.68 -22.20
C ALA A 43 3.83 25.95 -22.01
N ARG A 44 2.51 25.83 -21.81
CA ARG A 44 1.63 26.98 -21.51
C ARG A 44 1.68 27.40 -20.04
N ASP A 45 2.01 26.47 -19.16
CA ASP A 45 2.23 26.73 -17.75
C ASP A 45 3.69 27.17 -17.51
N GLU A 46 3.89 28.21 -16.72
CA GLU A 46 5.21 28.84 -16.55
C GLU A 46 6.21 27.93 -15.82
N ASP A 47 5.74 27.17 -14.82
CA ASP A 47 6.58 26.30 -14.01
C ASP A 47 6.98 25.06 -14.80
N ASN A 48 6.03 24.47 -15.53
CA ASN A 48 6.29 23.37 -16.46
C ASN A 48 7.24 23.79 -17.58
N ARG A 49 7.06 25.00 -18.14
CA ARG A 49 7.95 25.54 -19.16
C ARG A 49 9.38 25.71 -18.65
N ARG A 50 9.54 26.19 -17.41
CA ARG A 50 10.85 26.33 -16.77
C ARG A 50 11.55 24.98 -16.62
N LEU A 51 10.82 23.96 -16.16
CA LEU A 51 11.36 22.61 -16.04
C LEU A 51 11.71 22.01 -17.42
N MET A 52 10.87 22.19 -18.44
CA MET A 52 11.15 21.73 -19.80
C MET A 52 12.44 22.36 -20.36
N VAL A 53 12.72 23.63 -20.05
CA VAL A 53 13.99 24.29 -20.43
C VAL A 53 15.18 23.68 -19.70
N GLU A 54 15.03 23.36 -18.41
CA GLU A 54 16.07 22.69 -17.61
C GLU A 54 16.38 21.29 -18.17
N LEU A 55 15.35 20.48 -18.44
CA LEU A 55 15.46 19.09 -18.90
C LEU A 55 15.94 18.94 -20.34
N THR A 56 15.74 19.97 -21.18
CA THR A 56 16.26 19.98 -22.56
C THR A 56 17.71 20.49 -22.66
N ALA A 57 18.32 20.84 -21.52
CA ALA A 57 19.74 21.10 -21.33
C ALA A 57 20.40 22.10 -22.30
N GLU A 58 19.83 23.29 -22.47
CA GLU A 58 20.56 24.45 -23.01
C GLU A 58 20.96 25.41 -21.88
N HIS A 59 22.10 25.15 -21.26
CA HIS A 59 22.73 26.14 -20.39
C HIS A 59 23.43 27.21 -21.25
N GLY A 60 22.77 28.36 -21.41
CA GLY A 60 23.41 29.59 -21.90
C GLY A 60 22.74 30.32 -23.07
N GLY A 61 21.57 29.88 -23.53
CA GLY A 61 20.79 30.53 -24.60
C GLY A 61 19.52 31.23 -24.09
N ARG A 62 19.00 32.18 -24.87
CA ARG A 62 17.66 32.74 -24.66
C ARG A 62 16.65 31.59 -24.81
N ALA A 63 15.72 31.44 -23.87
CA ALA A 63 14.76 30.33 -23.87
C ALA A 63 14.09 30.19 -25.26
N PRO A 64 14.06 28.98 -25.84
CA PRO A 64 13.43 28.76 -27.14
C PRO A 64 11.95 29.14 -27.09
N ALA A 65 11.38 29.46 -28.26
CA ALA A 65 9.94 29.68 -28.35
C ALA A 65 9.17 28.44 -27.83
N PRO A 66 8.00 28.60 -27.19
CA PRO A 66 7.25 27.50 -26.58
C PRO A 66 7.03 26.30 -27.51
N GLU A 67 6.83 26.56 -28.81
CA GLU A 67 6.66 25.52 -29.83
C GLU A 67 7.92 24.67 -30.03
N ALA A 68 9.09 25.31 -30.16
CA ALA A 68 10.36 24.60 -30.32
C ALA A 68 10.77 23.83 -29.05
N LEU A 69 10.35 24.32 -27.88
CA LEU A 69 10.52 23.63 -26.61
C LEU A 69 9.64 22.38 -26.53
N ALA A 70 8.38 22.48 -26.95
CA ALA A 70 7.44 21.36 -27.00
C ALA A 70 7.90 20.25 -27.96
N GLU A 71 8.35 20.60 -29.17
CA GLU A 71 8.90 19.66 -30.15
C GLU A 71 10.09 18.87 -29.61
N ARG A 72 11.03 19.57 -28.96
CA ARG A 72 12.20 18.93 -28.35
C ARG A 72 11.85 18.01 -27.18
N PHE A 73 10.95 18.46 -26.31
CA PHE A 73 10.53 17.68 -25.16
C PHE A 73 9.80 16.40 -25.59
N ALA A 74 8.92 16.50 -26.60
CA ALA A 74 8.26 15.35 -27.22
C ALA A 74 9.26 14.38 -27.88
N ALA A 75 10.32 14.90 -28.53
CA ALA A 75 11.37 14.08 -29.11
C ALA A 75 12.18 13.31 -28.05
N LEU A 76 12.44 13.91 -26.88
CA LEU A 76 13.12 13.22 -25.77
C LEU A 76 12.25 12.11 -25.17
N LEU A 77 10.94 12.36 -25.00
CA LEU A 77 9.99 11.33 -24.56
C LEU A 77 9.88 10.20 -25.58
N HIS A 78 9.75 10.53 -26.87
CA HIS A 78 9.65 9.54 -27.93
C HIS A 78 10.91 8.68 -28.08
N ALA A 79 12.09 9.28 -27.85
CA ALA A 79 13.38 8.59 -27.85
C ALA A 79 13.66 7.81 -26.54
N GLY A 80 12.75 7.81 -25.56
CA GLY A 80 12.92 7.14 -24.28
C GLY A 80 14.00 7.74 -23.38
N ARG A 81 14.39 9.01 -23.63
CA ARG A 81 15.37 9.74 -22.82
C ARG A 81 14.75 10.47 -21.63
N LEU A 82 13.45 10.70 -21.69
CA LEU A 82 12.60 11.09 -20.57
C LEU A 82 11.52 10.02 -20.41
N VAL A 83 11.16 9.70 -19.17
CA VAL A 83 10.14 8.69 -18.87
C VAL A 83 8.98 9.36 -18.13
N LEU A 84 7.77 9.16 -18.65
CA LEU A 84 6.53 9.46 -17.94
C LEU A 84 6.12 8.22 -17.15
N ARG A 85 6.11 8.33 -15.84
CA ARG A 85 5.67 7.28 -14.92
C ARG A 85 4.21 7.51 -14.57
N HIS A 86 3.40 6.48 -14.64
CA HIS A 86 1.99 6.58 -14.26
C HIS A 86 1.83 6.51 -12.74
N THR A 87 1.03 7.39 -12.13
CA THR A 87 0.87 7.48 -10.66
C THR A 87 -0.45 7.00 -10.11
N ALA A 88 -1.48 6.81 -10.94
CA ALA A 88 -2.67 6.11 -10.49
C ALA A 88 -2.48 4.59 -10.62
N PRO A 89 -3.04 3.77 -9.72
CA PRO A 89 -3.15 2.34 -9.97
C PRO A 89 -3.96 2.16 -11.26
N CYS A 90 -3.36 1.55 -12.29
CA CYS A 90 -4.10 1.18 -13.50
C CYS A 90 -4.92 -0.07 -13.16
N PRO A 91 -6.26 -0.03 -13.19
CA PRO A 91 -7.09 -1.18 -12.79
C PRO A 91 -7.07 -2.34 -13.80
N TYR A 92 -6.28 -2.25 -14.87
CA TYR A 92 -6.09 -3.32 -15.84
C TYR A 92 -4.60 -3.63 -16.01
N PRO A 93 -4.18 -4.91 -16.01
CA PRO A 93 -2.85 -5.26 -16.45
C PRO A 93 -2.72 -4.83 -17.92
N LEU A 94 -1.82 -3.89 -18.20
CA LEU A 94 -1.36 -3.64 -19.56
C LEU A 94 -0.89 -4.99 -20.10
N SER A 95 -1.62 -5.52 -21.08
CA SER A 95 -1.20 -6.73 -21.78
C SER A 95 0.22 -6.47 -22.28
N GLU A 96 1.16 -7.36 -21.95
CA GLU A 96 2.54 -7.25 -22.41
C GLU A 96 2.58 -6.87 -23.90
N PRO A 97 3.48 -5.96 -24.33
CA PRO A 97 3.65 -5.71 -25.74
C PRO A 97 3.97 -7.05 -26.40
N ARG A 98 3.01 -7.59 -27.16
CA ARG A 98 3.21 -8.79 -27.97
C ARG A 98 4.43 -8.52 -28.82
N ALA A 99 5.51 -9.26 -28.55
CA ALA A 99 6.64 -9.33 -29.43
C ALA A 99 6.10 -9.69 -30.82
N ILE A 100 6.34 -8.82 -31.80
CA ILE A 100 6.15 -9.16 -33.19
C ILE A 100 7.19 -10.25 -33.47
N GLU A 101 6.75 -11.51 -33.50
CA GLU A 101 7.59 -12.63 -33.87
C GLU A 101 8.13 -12.39 -35.29
N PRO A 102 9.46 -12.48 -35.51
CA PRO A 102 9.97 -12.50 -36.86
C PRO A 102 9.48 -13.78 -37.55
N PRO A 103 9.20 -13.73 -38.87
CA PRO A 103 8.74 -14.90 -39.61
C PRO A 103 9.80 -16.01 -39.56
N VAL A 104 9.37 -17.18 -39.12
CA VAL A 104 10.14 -18.43 -39.19
C VAL A 104 10.17 -18.90 -40.64
N GLU A 105 11.25 -18.59 -41.35
CA GLU A 105 11.70 -19.38 -42.51
C GLU A 105 12.87 -20.27 -42.06
N LEU A 106 12.54 -21.50 -41.70
CA LEU A 106 13.50 -22.61 -41.64
C LEU A 106 13.82 -23.01 -43.08
N ALA A 107 14.91 -22.44 -43.63
CA ALA A 107 15.56 -23.00 -44.80
C ALA A 107 16.62 -24.02 -44.33
N GLU A 108 16.36 -25.27 -44.71
CA GLU A 108 17.31 -26.38 -44.71
C GLU A 108 18.63 -25.95 -45.37
N LEU A 109 19.72 -25.96 -44.62
CA LEU A 109 21.08 -25.87 -45.17
C LEU A 109 21.86 -27.09 -44.72
N ALA A 110 22.31 -27.81 -45.75
CA ALA A 110 22.85 -29.15 -45.73
C ALA A 110 24.15 -29.31 -44.94
N ASP A 111 24.35 -30.54 -44.47
CA ASP A 111 25.62 -31.09 -44.00
C ASP A 111 26.77 -30.79 -44.98
N GLU A 112 27.68 -29.89 -44.60
CA GLU A 112 29.05 -29.92 -45.09
C GLU A 112 29.93 -30.70 -44.09
N PRO A 113 30.75 -31.66 -44.57
CA PRO A 113 31.60 -32.46 -43.71
C PRO A 113 32.72 -31.59 -43.13
N VAL A 114 32.73 -31.48 -41.79
CA VAL A 114 33.81 -30.90 -41.01
C VAL A 114 35.15 -31.56 -41.39
N PRO A 115 36.20 -30.81 -41.74
CA PRO A 115 37.51 -31.38 -42.02
C PRO A 115 38.05 -32.02 -40.75
N LEU A 116 38.38 -33.32 -40.81
CA LEU A 116 39.12 -34.02 -39.79
C LEU A 116 40.48 -33.33 -39.57
N HIS A 117 40.55 -32.49 -38.55
CA HIS A 117 41.81 -31.93 -38.08
C HIS A 117 42.75 -33.07 -37.68
N ARG A 118 43.92 -33.11 -38.34
CA ARG A 118 45.04 -33.96 -37.92
C ARG A 118 45.39 -33.67 -36.46
N PRO A 119 45.70 -34.69 -35.64
CA PRO A 119 46.22 -34.49 -34.30
C PRO A 119 47.55 -33.75 -34.39
N GLY A 120 47.52 -32.45 -34.05
CA GLY A 120 48.71 -31.65 -33.87
C GLY A 120 49.55 -32.19 -32.69
N ARG A 121 50.87 -32.05 -32.81
CA ARG A 121 51.83 -32.42 -31.76
C ARG A 121 51.43 -31.82 -30.40
N PRO A 122 51.65 -32.54 -29.27
CA PRO A 122 51.25 -32.09 -27.93
C PRO A 122 51.97 -30.85 -27.36
N GLU A 123 52.81 -30.15 -28.11
CA GLU A 123 53.82 -29.24 -27.53
C GLU A 123 53.50 -27.74 -27.60
N ASP A 124 52.45 -27.29 -28.28
CA ASP A 124 52.05 -25.88 -28.33
C ASP A 124 50.55 -25.70 -28.00
N ARG A 125 50.12 -26.09 -26.80
CA ARG A 125 48.85 -25.56 -26.28
C ARG A 125 49.10 -24.09 -25.92
N PRO A 126 48.43 -23.10 -26.54
CA PRO A 126 48.52 -21.72 -26.09
C PRO A 126 48.22 -21.72 -24.59
N GLN A 127 49.14 -21.12 -23.81
CA GLN A 127 48.98 -20.96 -22.38
C GLN A 127 47.57 -20.42 -22.14
N ALA A 128 46.71 -21.20 -21.48
CA ALA A 128 45.34 -20.79 -21.22
C ALA A 128 45.40 -19.42 -20.55
N GLU A 129 44.84 -18.40 -21.23
CA GLU A 129 44.84 -17.04 -20.70
C GLU A 129 44.11 -17.06 -19.37
N ARG A 130 44.85 -16.84 -18.28
CA ARG A 130 44.29 -16.74 -16.93
C ARG A 130 43.37 -15.53 -16.90
N ALA A 131 42.14 -15.73 -16.44
CA ALA A 131 41.19 -14.64 -16.33
C ALA A 131 41.29 -13.99 -14.94
N ARG A 132 41.10 -12.66 -14.90
CA ARG A 132 41.01 -11.87 -13.67
C ARG A 132 39.56 -11.44 -13.43
N ILE A 133 39.10 -11.40 -12.19
CA ILE A 133 37.87 -10.71 -11.81
C ILE A 133 38.16 -9.83 -10.59
N GLU A 134 37.55 -8.65 -10.57
CA GLU A 134 37.57 -7.75 -9.42
C GLU A 134 36.13 -7.42 -9.05
N ILE A 135 35.82 -7.55 -7.76
CA ILE A 135 34.48 -7.35 -7.22
C ILE A 135 34.63 -6.36 -6.07
N ILE A 136 33.86 -5.28 -6.12
CA ILE A 136 33.74 -4.28 -5.06
C ILE A 136 32.32 -4.39 -4.55
N VAL A 137 32.14 -4.66 -3.27
CA VAL A 137 30.81 -4.80 -2.66
C VAL A 137 30.59 -3.64 -1.70
N THR A 138 29.51 -2.90 -1.91
CA THR A 138 29.06 -1.84 -1.01
C THR A 138 27.60 -2.04 -0.63
N ASP A 139 27.16 -1.42 0.45
CA ASP A 139 25.73 -1.25 0.71
C ASP A 139 25.11 -0.16 -0.17
N ASP A 140 23.80 0.05 -0.03
CA ASP A 140 23.00 1.09 -0.70
C ASP A 140 23.35 2.53 -0.27
N LEU A 141 24.14 2.71 0.79
CA LEU A 141 24.73 4.01 1.17
C LEU A 141 26.15 4.20 0.62
N GLY A 142 26.68 3.20 -0.08
CA GLY A 142 28.04 3.19 -0.61
C GLY A 142 29.11 2.90 0.43
N ALA A 143 28.75 2.41 1.62
CA ALA A 143 29.71 1.92 2.60
C ALA A 143 30.26 0.54 2.16
N PRO A 144 31.58 0.31 2.27
CA PRO A 144 32.17 -0.96 1.87
C PRO A 144 31.70 -2.10 2.77
N ALA A 145 31.40 -3.26 2.20
CA ALA A 145 31.03 -4.47 2.94
C ALA A 145 32.27 -5.19 3.52
N ALA A 146 33.09 -4.44 4.26
CA ALA A 146 34.38 -4.91 4.76
C ALA A 146 34.26 -6.19 5.60
N GLY A 147 35.15 -7.15 5.36
CA GLY A 147 35.16 -8.42 6.09
C GLY A 147 34.04 -9.40 5.73
N ALA A 148 33.13 -9.08 4.79
CA ALA A 148 32.05 -9.98 4.38
C ALA A 148 32.58 -11.28 3.80
N GLN A 149 32.04 -12.43 4.22
CA GLN A 149 32.34 -13.69 3.54
C GLN A 149 31.52 -13.76 2.26
N VAL A 150 32.20 -14.06 1.17
CA VAL A 150 31.61 -14.24 -0.15
C VAL A 150 32.00 -15.60 -0.70
N GLU A 151 31.07 -16.23 -1.39
CA GLU A 151 31.30 -17.47 -2.10
C GLU A 151 31.25 -17.19 -3.60
N LEU A 152 32.36 -17.46 -4.29
CA LEU A 152 32.43 -17.31 -5.73
C LEU A 152 32.56 -18.71 -6.36
N ARG A 153 31.57 -19.12 -7.16
CA ARG A 153 31.73 -20.27 -8.05
C ARG A 153 32.37 -19.81 -9.34
N THR A 154 33.51 -20.39 -9.69
CA THR A 154 34.23 -20.13 -10.93
C THR A 154 33.46 -20.66 -12.15
N PRO A 155 33.86 -20.31 -13.39
CA PRO A 155 33.24 -20.86 -14.60
C PRO A 155 33.31 -22.39 -14.69
N SER A 156 34.31 -23.03 -14.06
CA SER A 156 34.44 -24.49 -13.97
C SER A 156 33.57 -25.12 -12.88
N GLY A 157 32.83 -24.32 -12.11
CA GLY A 157 31.96 -24.77 -11.03
C GLY A 157 32.65 -24.90 -9.67
N GLN A 158 33.95 -24.59 -9.56
CA GLN A 158 34.67 -24.63 -8.30
C GLN A 158 34.20 -23.51 -7.37
N GLY A 159 33.76 -23.85 -6.15
CA GLY A 159 33.42 -22.88 -5.11
C GLY A 159 34.67 -22.33 -4.41
N LEU A 160 34.76 -21.00 -4.28
CA LEU A 160 35.81 -20.28 -3.58
C LEU A 160 35.19 -19.41 -2.48
N ALA A 161 35.34 -19.82 -1.22
CA ALA A 161 35.01 -18.96 -0.07
C ALA A 161 36.12 -17.94 0.15
N ARG A 162 35.78 -16.66 0.23
CA ARG A 162 36.70 -15.53 0.40
C ARG A 162 36.11 -14.53 1.39
N VAL A 163 36.96 -13.65 1.90
CA VAL A 163 36.59 -12.54 2.76
C VAL A 163 36.94 -11.26 2.01
N LEU A 164 36.04 -10.29 1.99
CA LEU A 164 36.29 -8.97 1.42
C LEU A 164 37.31 -8.20 2.28
N ASP A 165 38.17 -7.42 1.64
CA ASP A 165 39.10 -6.54 2.35
C ASP A 165 38.39 -5.33 3.00
N ASP A 166 39.17 -4.44 3.62
CA ASP A 166 38.67 -3.26 4.33
C ASP A 166 37.92 -2.27 3.42
N ASP A 167 38.17 -2.32 2.10
CA ASP A 167 37.48 -1.53 1.08
C ASP A 167 36.28 -2.28 0.46
N GLY A 168 35.91 -3.45 1.02
CA GLY A 168 34.84 -4.29 0.49
C GLY A 168 35.21 -4.95 -0.85
N ARG A 169 36.51 -5.13 -1.14
CA ARG A 169 36.99 -5.63 -2.43
C ARG A 169 37.44 -7.09 -2.37
N LEU A 170 37.31 -7.75 -3.51
CA LEU A 170 37.84 -9.08 -3.81
C LEU A 170 38.48 -9.07 -5.20
N CYS A 171 39.77 -9.37 -5.28
CA CYS A 171 40.49 -9.52 -6.55
C CYS A 171 41.00 -10.96 -6.70
N LEU A 172 40.67 -11.60 -7.83
CA LEU A 172 41.17 -12.93 -8.20
C LEU A 172 41.82 -12.85 -9.58
N SER A 173 43.10 -13.19 -9.70
CA SER A 173 43.88 -13.07 -10.94
C SER A 173 44.19 -14.40 -11.64
N ASP A 174 43.84 -15.54 -11.04
CA ASP A 174 44.25 -16.87 -11.49
C ASP A 174 43.06 -17.80 -11.79
N LEU A 175 42.02 -17.30 -12.46
CA LEU A 175 40.89 -18.14 -12.88
C LEU A 175 41.25 -18.97 -14.12
N GLU A 176 40.74 -20.20 -14.18
CA GLU A 176 41.08 -21.23 -15.20
C GLU A 176 40.76 -20.85 -16.65
N GLY A 177 40.05 -19.74 -16.86
CA GLY A 177 39.76 -19.17 -18.17
C GLY A 177 38.63 -18.14 -18.10
N PRO A 178 38.34 -17.46 -19.21
CA PRO A 178 37.22 -16.54 -19.30
C PRO A 178 35.88 -17.28 -19.13
N GLY A 179 34.92 -16.67 -18.44
CA GLY A 179 33.58 -17.22 -18.27
C GLY A 179 32.70 -16.40 -17.35
N ILE A 180 31.68 -17.03 -16.78
CA ILE A 180 30.74 -16.42 -15.83
C ILE A 180 31.01 -17.02 -14.46
N CYS A 181 31.36 -16.18 -13.49
CA CYS A 181 31.38 -16.55 -12.09
C CYS A 181 29.98 -16.35 -11.49
N THR A 182 29.65 -17.15 -10.47
CA THR A 182 28.45 -16.94 -9.66
C THR A 182 28.87 -16.50 -8.26
N LEU A 183 28.52 -15.29 -7.85
CA LEU A 183 28.80 -14.72 -6.53
C LEU A 183 27.59 -14.90 -5.63
N SER A 184 27.78 -15.45 -4.43
CA SER A 184 26.81 -15.47 -3.32
C SER A 184 27.41 -14.81 -2.07
N LEU A 185 26.56 -14.16 -1.28
CA LEU A 185 26.95 -13.34 -0.11
C LEU A 185 26.32 -13.92 1.17
N PRO A 186 26.76 -15.09 1.67
CA PRO A 186 26.02 -15.86 2.68
C PRO A 186 26.04 -15.25 4.10
N THR A 187 26.88 -14.26 4.39
CA THR A 187 27.06 -13.72 5.76
C THR A 187 26.94 -12.22 5.84
N ILE A 188 26.40 -11.57 4.82
CA ILE A 188 26.41 -10.11 4.75
C ILE A 188 25.61 -9.46 5.90
N ASP A 189 24.65 -10.20 6.48
CA ASP A 189 23.84 -9.81 7.63
C ASP A 189 24.64 -9.46 8.87
N ARG A 190 25.83 -10.06 9.03
CA ARG A 190 26.66 -9.85 10.22
C ARG A 190 27.54 -8.60 10.13
N LEU A 191 27.70 -7.99 8.94
CA LEU A 191 28.87 -7.14 8.68
C LEU A 191 28.60 -5.72 8.22
N LEU A 192 27.39 -5.36 7.76
CA LEU A 192 27.08 -3.92 7.53
C LEU A 192 26.66 -3.20 8.83
N SER A 193 27.14 -3.67 9.99
CA SER A 193 27.19 -2.79 11.17
C SER A 193 28.13 -1.62 10.84
N PRO A 194 27.80 -0.37 11.18
CA PRO A 194 28.59 0.78 10.76
C PRO A 194 30.01 0.69 11.33
N ALA A 195 30.96 0.27 10.49
CA ALA A 195 32.37 0.49 10.76
C ALA A 195 32.64 2.00 10.68
N PRO A 196 33.50 2.56 11.55
CA PRO A 196 33.92 3.95 11.42
C PRO A 196 34.48 4.18 10.00
N PRO A 197 34.20 5.34 9.37
CA PRO A 197 34.60 5.59 8.00
C PRO A 197 36.12 5.47 7.85
N ALA A 198 36.57 4.44 7.14
CA ALA A 198 37.97 4.30 6.76
C ALA A 198 38.33 5.36 5.69
N GLU A 199 39.55 5.88 5.74
CA GLU A 199 40.07 6.81 4.73
C GLU A 199 40.08 6.13 3.35
N ARG A 200 39.32 6.69 2.40
CA ARG A 200 39.24 6.19 1.02
C ARG A 200 40.60 6.25 0.33
N THR A 201 41.09 5.11 -0.13
CA THR A 201 42.19 5.07 -1.11
C THR A 201 41.67 5.23 -2.54
N ALA A 202 42.35 6.04 -3.35
CA ALA A 202 41.96 6.29 -4.74
C ALA A 202 42.10 5.01 -5.59
N PRO A 203 41.16 4.73 -6.50
CA PRO A 203 41.23 3.55 -7.37
C PRO A 203 42.41 3.63 -8.36
N PRO A 204 43.05 2.50 -8.73
CA PRO A 204 44.13 2.48 -9.70
C PRO A 204 43.64 2.85 -11.12
N ALA A 205 44.46 3.61 -11.85
CA ALA A 205 44.08 4.33 -13.07
C ALA A 205 43.87 3.48 -14.35
N ASP A 206 43.95 2.14 -14.29
CA ASP A 206 44.09 1.28 -15.48
C ASP A 206 42.91 0.30 -15.70
N LEU A 207 41.77 0.57 -15.07
CA LEU A 207 40.60 -0.33 -15.11
C LEU A 207 39.51 0.19 -16.07
N ARG A 208 39.02 -0.72 -16.93
CA ARG A 208 37.83 -0.50 -17.78
C ARG A 208 36.61 -0.20 -16.90
N HIS A 209 35.66 0.58 -17.43
CA HIS A 209 34.45 1.03 -16.73
C HIS A 209 33.84 -0.08 -15.85
N PRO A 210 33.67 0.15 -14.53
CA PRO A 210 33.05 -0.84 -13.65
C PRO A 210 31.61 -1.07 -14.09
N SER A 211 31.19 -2.33 -14.17
CA SER A 211 29.77 -2.66 -14.31
C SER A 211 29.12 -2.70 -12.93
N THR A 212 28.03 -1.95 -12.76
CA THR A 212 27.24 -1.98 -11.53
C THR A 212 26.19 -3.07 -11.59
N ALA A 213 26.07 -3.85 -10.53
CA ALA A 213 25.02 -4.86 -10.36
C ALA A 213 24.40 -4.70 -8.97
N ASN A 214 23.08 -4.66 -8.89
CA ASN A 214 22.36 -4.69 -7.61
C ASN A 214 22.02 -6.13 -7.26
N THR A 215 22.14 -6.49 -5.99
CA THR A 215 21.64 -7.75 -5.48
C THR A 215 20.90 -7.56 -4.17
N ARG A 216 19.86 -8.36 -3.99
CA ARG A 216 19.20 -8.56 -2.70
C ARG A 216 19.94 -9.64 -1.92
N HIS A 217 19.71 -9.65 -0.61
CA HIS A 217 20.19 -10.71 0.28
C HIS A 217 19.79 -12.10 -0.27
N GLY A 218 20.68 -13.09 -0.16
CA GLY A 218 20.41 -14.48 -0.59
C GLY A 218 20.43 -14.74 -2.10
N HIS A 219 20.50 -13.72 -2.97
CA HIS A 219 20.54 -13.92 -4.42
C HIS A 219 21.97 -14.09 -4.95
N ALA A 220 22.14 -15.04 -5.86
CA ALA A 220 23.39 -15.28 -6.56
C ALA A 220 23.52 -14.39 -7.81
N LEU A 221 24.62 -13.67 -7.94
CA LEU A 221 24.93 -12.81 -9.08
C LEU A 221 25.81 -13.52 -10.11
N ARG A 222 25.51 -13.32 -11.39
CA ARG A 222 26.31 -13.85 -12.51
C ARG A 222 27.24 -12.77 -13.04
N LEU A 223 28.54 -12.91 -12.78
CA LEU A 223 29.55 -11.89 -13.05
C LEU A 223 30.55 -12.39 -14.11
N PRO A 224 30.58 -11.81 -15.32
CA PRO A 224 31.61 -12.13 -16.31
C PRO A 224 33.02 -11.84 -15.80
N THR A 225 33.95 -12.76 -16.05
CA THR A 225 35.38 -12.52 -15.79
C THR A 225 35.95 -11.42 -16.70
N ALA A 226 37.18 -10.99 -16.44
CA ALA A 226 37.91 -9.92 -17.12
C ALA A 226 37.25 -8.53 -17.00
N ARG A 227 36.50 -8.32 -15.91
CA ARG A 227 35.81 -7.06 -15.58
C ARG A 227 35.92 -6.73 -14.10
N VAL A 228 35.74 -5.45 -13.80
CA VAL A 228 35.49 -4.94 -12.46
C VAL A 228 33.99 -4.84 -12.28
N HIS A 229 33.47 -5.44 -11.21
CA HIS A 229 32.07 -5.37 -10.85
C HIS A 229 31.92 -4.56 -9.58
N HIS A 230 31.03 -3.59 -9.59
CA HIS A 230 30.57 -2.92 -8.38
C HIS A 230 29.21 -3.50 -8.01
N VAL A 231 29.19 -4.31 -6.96
CA VAL A 231 28.00 -4.96 -6.44
C VAL A 231 27.44 -4.08 -5.32
N ILE A 232 26.20 -3.63 -5.48
CA ILE A 232 25.46 -2.91 -4.45
C ILE A 232 24.52 -3.90 -3.78
N VAL A 233 24.66 -4.05 -2.47
CA VAL A 233 23.82 -4.92 -1.65
C VAL A 233 22.74 -4.05 -1.04
N GLU A 234 21.51 -4.26 -1.52
CA GLU A 234 20.36 -3.54 -0.99
C GLU A 234 20.05 -4.06 0.41
N ARG A 235 20.14 -3.17 1.40
CA ARG A 235 19.69 -3.46 2.76
C ARG A 235 18.20 -3.83 2.76
N PRO A 236 17.79 -4.81 3.58
CA PRO A 236 16.37 -5.11 3.76
C PRO A 236 15.61 -3.84 4.15
N ARG A 237 14.49 -3.60 3.47
CA ARG A 237 13.60 -2.49 3.79
C ARG A 237 12.44 -3.02 4.61
N MET A 238 12.18 -2.35 5.73
CA MET A 238 10.93 -2.46 6.44
C MET A 238 10.16 -1.18 6.20
N HIS A 239 8.86 -1.30 6.04
CA HIS A 239 7.98 -0.17 5.91
C HIS A 239 7.20 -0.02 7.22
N ARG A 240 7.19 1.19 7.77
CA ARG A 240 6.42 1.52 8.96
C ARG A 240 5.28 2.44 8.56
N VAL A 241 4.04 2.10 8.91
CA VAL A 241 2.94 3.05 8.80
C VAL A 241 3.08 4.14 9.86
N GLU A 242 2.86 5.41 9.48
CA GLU A 242 2.92 6.54 10.41
C GLU A 242 2.09 6.30 11.68
N THR A 243 2.73 6.43 12.84
CA THR A 243 2.22 5.92 14.12
C THR A 243 1.30 6.90 14.84
N GLU A 244 1.22 8.16 14.38
CA GLU A 244 0.42 9.20 15.05
C GLU A 244 -1.07 8.84 15.13
N VAL A 245 -1.56 8.05 14.17
CA VAL A 245 -2.96 7.64 14.05
C VAL A 245 -3.30 6.37 14.84
N LEU A 246 -2.28 5.68 15.36
CA LEU A 246 -2.40 4.40 16.07
C LEU A 246 -2.12 4.54 17.57
N ARG A 247 -2.41 5.73 18.12
CA ARG A 247 -2.26 5.99 19.55
C ARG A 247 -3.44 5.42 20.33
N THR A 248 -3.14 4.92 21.52
CA THR A 248 -4.11 4.54 22.53
C THR A 248 -4.01 5.46 23.73
N ARG A 249 -5.03 5.43 24.59
CA ARG A 249 -4.96 6.16 25.86
C ARG A 249 -4.05 5.40 26.85
N PRO A 250 -3.42 6.12 27.78
CA PRO A 250 -2.79 5.49 28.93
C PRO A 250 -3.76 4.56 29.66
N GLY A 251 -3.28 3.37 30.01
CA GLY A 251 -4.07 2.33 30.68
C GLY A 251 -5.11 1.62 29.80
N SER A 252 -5.19 1.90 28.48
CA SER A 252 -6.09 1.22 27.56
C SER A 252 -5.36 0.47 26.43
N ALA A 253 -5.90 -0.69 26.07
CA ALA A 253 -5.53 -1.50 24.92
C ALA A 253 -6.30 -1.14 23.65
N LEU A 254 -7.40 -0.39 23.74
CA LEU A 254 -8.29 -0.18 22.61
C LEU A 254 -7.84 1.00 21.76
N LEU A 255 -7.71 0.76 20.45
CA LEU A 255 -7.58 1.81 19.44
C LEU A 255 -8.99 2.27 19.06
N VAL A 256 -9.41 3.39 19.62
CA VAL A 256 -10.71 4.00 19.31
C VAL A 256 -10.53 5.38 18.70
N PRO A 257 -11.45 5.80 17.81
CA PRO A 257 -11.45 7.19 17.32
C PRO A 257 -11.63 8.14 18.50
N SER A 258 -10.67 9.03 18.75
CA SER A 258 -10.70 9.94 19.91
C SER A 258 -10.57 11.40 19.46
N PRO A 259 -11.15 12.37 20.20
CA PRO A 259 -10.88 13.79 20.03
C PRO A 259 -9.40 14.15 20.20
N ALA A 260 -8.64 13.40 21.01
CA ALA A 260 -7.19 13.60 21.11
C ALA A 260 -6.46 13.26 19.78
N THR A 261 -7.09 12.44 18.94
CA THR A 261 -6.65 12.13 17.58
C THR A 261 -7.55 12.81 16.55
N GLU A 262 -8.26 13.90 16.88
CA GLU A 262 -9.44 14.53 16.22
C GLU A 262 -9.52 14.53 14.67
N GLN A 263 -8.39 14.38 13.99
CA GLN A 263 -8.27 14.29 12.53
C GLN A 263 -8.24 12.87 11.96
N TRP A 264 -7.88 11.85 12.76
CA TRP A 264 -7.45 10.55 12.27
C TRP A 264 -8.22 9.40 12.92
N HIS A 265 -8.75 8.52 12.08
CA HIS A 265 -9.31 7.24 12.49
C HIS A 265 -8.19 6.19 12.52
N PRO A 266 -8.12 5.28 13.52
CA PRO A 266 -7.08 4.24 13.56
C PRO A 266 -7.10 3.28 12.37
N LEU A 267 -8.23 3.21 11.64
CA LEU A 267 -8.34 2.42 10.41
C LEU A 267 -7.57 3.02 9.23
N GLU A 268 -7.17 4.30 9.26
CA GLU A 268 -6.39 4.91 8.17
C GLU A 268 -5.01 4.23 8.03
N ALA A 269 -4.38 3.90 9.16
CA ALA A 269 -3.16 3.12 9.14
C ALA A 269 -3.38 1.67 8.68
N ALA A 270 -4.52 1.06 9.05
CA ALA A 270 -4.88 -0.27 8.55
C ALA A 270 -5.04 -0.27 7.02
N MET A 271 -5.67 0.75 6.44
CA MET A 271 -5.81 0.89 4.98
C MET A 271 -4.45 1.05 4.30
N THR A 272 -3.57 1.87 4.89
CA THR A 272 -2.20 2.06 4.39
C THR A 272 -1.43 0.74 4.37
N ALA A 273 -1.54 -0.06 5.43
CA ALA A 273 -0.90 -1.37 5.48
C ALA A 273 -1.51 -2.35 4.46
N LEU A 274 -2.84 -2.39 4.31
CA LEU A 274 -3.50 -3.28 3.35
C LEU A 274 -3.17 -2.92 1.90
N ASP A 275 -3.14 -1.63 1.54
CA ASP A 275 -2.72 -1.16 0.21
C ASP A 275 -1.30 -1.61 -0.12
N ARG A 276 -0.38 -1.44 0.85
CA ARG A 276 0.99 -1.91 0.72
C ARG A 276 1.05 -3.43 0.52
N LEU A 277 0.34 -4.19 1.32
CA LEU A 277 0.30 -5.65 1.20
C LEU A 277 -0.32 -6.09 -0.13
N ASP A 278 -1.32 -5.41 -0.65
CA ASP A 278 -1.89 -5.74 -1.96
C ASP A 278 -0.84 -5.56 -3.07
N ALA A 279 -0.11 -4.44 -3.03
CA ALA A 279 0.95 -4.13 -3.99
C ALA A 279 2.23 -4.98 -3.82
N HIS A 280 2.47 -5.54 -2.63
CA HIS A 280 3.69 -6.27 -2.26
C HIS A 280 3.37 -7.63 -1.62
N PRO A 281 3.00 -8.64 -2.42
CA PRO A 281 2.56 -9.95 -1.93
C PRO A 281 3.60 -10.71 -1.09
N GLU A 282 4.89 -10.37 -1.23
CA GLU A 282 6.00 -10.91 -0.45
C GLU A 282 6.07 -10.36 0.99
N GLU A 283 5.50 -9.18 1.23
CA GLU A 283 5.51 -8.56 2.55
C GLU A 283 4.45 -9.18 3.46
N VAL A 284 4.78 -9.19 4.75
CA VAL A 284 3.87 -9.53 5.86
C VAL A 284 3.84 -8.41 6.88
N LEU A 285 2.75 -8.34 7.63
CA LEU A 285 2.51 -7.39 8.70
C LEU A 285 2.89 -7.98 10.07
N VAL A 286 3.60 -7.18 10.85
CA VAL A 286 3.86 -7.40 12.28
C VAL A 286 3.30 -6.21 13.05
N LEU A 287 2.51 -6.49 14.08
CA LEU A 287 1.95 -5.49 14.98
C LEU A 287 2.78 -5.44 16.26
N VAL A 288 3.35 -4.28 16.58
CA VAL A 288 4.14 -4.10 17.80
C VAL A 288 3.48 -3.07 18.70
N GLY A 289 2.97 -3.51 19.85
CA GLY A 289 2.31 -2.60 20.77
C GLY A 289 3.27 -2.05 21.81
N HIS A 290 3.25 -0.74 22.01
CA HIS A 290 4.18 -0.03 22.87
C HIS A 290 3.47 0.54 24.09
N ARG A 291 4.19 0.56 25.22
CA ARG A 291 3.74 1.16 26.48
C ARG A 291 4.20 2.60 26.58
N GLY A 292 3.33 3.46 27.10
CA GLY A 292 3.68 4.83 27.43
C GLY A 292 4.23 4.94 28.85
N PRO A 293 4.93 6.04 29.17
CA PRO A 293 5.45 6.30 30.51
C PRO A 293 4.34 6.47 31.57
N ASP A 294 3.13 6.86 31.14
CA ASP A 294 1.97 7.05 32.01
C ASP A 294 1.14 5.76 32.21
N ASP A 295 1.53 4.65 31.58
CA ASP A 295 0.86 3.37 31.82
C ASP A 295 1.14 2.84 33.24
N PRO A 296 0.14 2.24 33.90
CA PRO A 296 0.34 1.62 35.21
C PRO A 296 1.47 0.58 35.17
N PRO A 297 2.43 0.58 36.12
CA PRO A 297 3.52 -0.39 36.15
C PRO A 297 3.04 -1.85 36.12
N GLU A 298 1.94 -2.14 36.81
CA GLU A 298 1.27 -3.45 36.89
C GLU A 298 0.68 -3.92 35.55
N ALA A 299 0.44 -3.00 34.60
CA ALA A 299 -0.07 -3.32 33.27
C ALA A 299 1.08 -3.77 32.34
N ALA A 300 1.85 -4.76 32.79
CA ALA A 300 3.05 -5.24 32.09
C ALA A 300 2.77 -5.68 30.66
N GLU A 301 1.60 -6.30 30.44
CA GLU A 301 1.15 -6.86 29.17
C GLU A 301 0.42 -5.84 28.28
N LEU A 302 0.30 -4.57 28.69
CA LEU A 302 -0.55 -3.61 27.98
C LEU A 302 -0.03 -3.28 26.56
N GLY A 303 1.29 -3.35 26.34
CA GLY A 303 1.87 -3.24 25.00
C GLY A 303 1.36 -4.37 24.11
N HIS A 304 1.52 -5.62 24.56
CA HIS A 304 0.97 -6.79 23.88
C HIS A 304 -0.54 -6.66 23.61
N ASP A 305 -1.32 -6.27 24.61
CA ASP A 305 -2.78 -6.18 24.52
C ASP A 305 -3.25 -5.17 23.47
N ARG A 306 -2.52 -4.06 23.28
CA ARG A 306 -2.81 -3.07 22.22
C ARG A 306 -2.69 -3.66 20.83
N ALA A 307 -1.56 -4.31 20.56
CA ALA A 307 -1.33 -4.94 19.28
C ALA A 307 -2.27 -6.15 19.07
N ALA A 308 -2.58 -6.90 20.13
CA ALA A 308 -3.54 -7.99 20.09
C ALA A 308 -4.98 -7.50 19.82
N ALA A 309 -5.37 -6.34 20.34
CA ALA A 309 -6.69 -5.77 20.09
C ALA A 309 -6.85 -5.35 18.63
N LEU A 310 -5.82 -4.68 18.06
CA LEU A 310 -5.82 -4.36 16.63
C LEU A 310 -5.81 -5.63 15.78
N HIS A 311 -4.99 -6.62 16.13
CA HIS A 311 -4.95 -7.92 15.46
C HIS A 311 -6.34 -8.56 15.41
N ALA A 312 -7.01 -8.67 16.57
CA ALA A 312 -8.34 -9.25 16.68
C ALA A 312 -9.38 -8.50 15.82
N LEU A 313 -9.27 -7.17 15.72
CA LEU A 313 -10.08 -6.37 14.80
C LEU A 313 -9.78 -6.72 13.34
N LEU A 314 -8.52 -6.73 12.93
CA LEU A 314 -8.13 -6.99 11.52
C LEU A 314 -8.53 -8.39 11.03
N VAL A 315 -8.49 -9.39 11.90
CA VAL A 315 -8.84 -10.79 11.53
C VAL A 315 -10.30 -11.17 11.82
N GLY A 316 -11.11 -10.23 12.32
CA GLY A 316 -12.51 -10.51 12.63
C GLY A 316 -12.75 -11.39 13.87
N ASP A 317 -11.79 -11.50 14.80
CA ASP A 317 -11.93 -12.27 16.04
C ASP A 317 -12.63 -11.45 17.13
N ARG A 318 -13.95 -11.42 17.03
CA ARG A 318 -14.85 -10.75 17.97
C ARG A 318 -14.62 -11.17 19.42
N SER A 319 -14.40 -12.46 19.68
CA SER A 319 -14.32 -12.98 21.05
C SER A 319 -13.03 -12.54 21.71
N ALA A 320 -11.90 -12.66 21.02
CA ALA A 320 -10.61 -12.18 21.51
C ALA A 320 -10.63 -10.67 21.77
N TRP A 321 -11.21 -9.90 20.85
CA TRP A 321 -11.32 -8.45 21.03
C TRP A 321 -12.15 -8.08 22.27
N VAL A 322 -13.29 -8.74 22.50
CA VAL A 322 -14.13 -8.47 23.68
C VAL A 322 -13.41 -8.85 24.99
N GLU A 323 -12.66 -9.95 25.02
CA GLU A 323 -11.85 -10.27 26.21
C GLU A 323 -10.79 -9.20 26.49
N LEU A 324 -10.11 -8.71 25.46
CA LEU A 324 -9.13 -7.62 25.57
C LEU A 324 -9.79 -6.31 26.01
N ALA A 325 -10.97 -5.98 25.48
CA ALA A 325 -11.74 -4.82 25.88
C ALA A 325 -12.19 -4.88 27.34
N VAL A 326 -12.61 -6.05 27.83
CA VAL A 326 -12.98 -6.25 29.24
C VAL A 326 -11.77 -6.18 30.15
N ARG A 327 -10.63 -6.77 29.75
CA ARG A 327 -9.43 -6.86 30.57
C ARG A 327 -8.67 -5.53 30.64
N SER A 328 -8.51 -4.89 29.49
CA SER A 328 -7.54 -3.81 29.25
C SER A 328 -8.16 -2.61 28.54
N GLY A 329 -9.48 -2.56 28.35
CA GLY A 329 -10.20 -1.36 27.93
C GLY A 329 -10.69 -0.55 29.13
N GLY A 330 -11.12 0.69 28.87
CA GLY A 330 -11.78 1.54 29.85
C GLY A 330 -13.11 2.08 29.33
N TYR A 331 -13.99 2.49 30.25
CA TYR A 331 -15.29 3.07 29.88
C TYR A 331 -15.15 4.36 29.04
N LEU A 332 -14.05 5.09 29.22
CA LEU A 332 -13.72 6.24 28.38
C LEU A 332 -13.53 5.85 26.89
N ASP A 333 -13.05 4.65 26.58
CA ASP A 333 -12.95 4.17 25.18
C ASP A 333 -14.34 4.02 24.55
N VAL A 334 -15.29 3.51 25.34
CA VAL A 334 -16.69 3.38 24.93
C VAL A 334 -17.29 4.76 24.66
N GLN A 335 -17.08 5.73 25.56
CA GLN A 335 -17.59 7.08 25.35
C GLN A 335 -17.01 7.74 24.09
N HIS A 336 -15.72 7.51 23.79
CA HIS A 336 -15.09 7.99 22.56
C HIS A 336 -15.75 7.40 21.32
N LEU A 337 -15.94 6.08 21.29
CA LEU A 337 -16.58 5.40 20.18
C LEU A 337 -18.04 5.83 20.00
N LEU A 338 -18.80 5.97 21.08
CA LEU A 338 -20.18 6.46 21.06
C LEU A 338 -20.27 7.88 20.48
N ARG A 339 -19.37 8.80 20.86
CA ARG A 339 -19.33 10.13 20.24
C ARG A 339 -18.94 10.09 18.77
N TYR A 340 -18.00 9.23 18.38
CA TYR A 340 -17.69 9.02 16.97
C TYR A 340 -18.94 8.59 16.19
N LEU A 341 -19.71 7.64 16.71
CA LEU A 341 -20.95 7.18 16.07
C LEU A 341 -22.01 8.29 15.98
N GLY A 342 -22.19 9.05 17.05
CA GLY A 342 -23.11 10.20 17.06
C GLY A 342 -22.71 11.29 16.05
N SER A 343 -21.44 11.70 16.07
CA SER A 343 -20.96 12.85 15.29
C SER A 343 -20.62 12.53 13.82
N ARG A 344 -19.93 11.42 13.57
CA ARG A 344 -19.45 11.04 12.22
C ARG A 344 -20.42 10.12 11.50
N ARG A 345 -21.12 9.24 12.21
CA ARG A 345 -22.06 8.27 11.62
C ARG A 345 -23.54 8.66 11.79
N ARG A 346 -23.81 9.79 12.43
CA ARG A 346 -25.16 10.34 12.67
C ARG A 346 -26.09 9.32 13.35
N TRP A 347 -25.57 8.58 14.33
CA TRP A 347 -26.42 7.77 15.21
C TRP A 347 -27.00 8.70 16.28
N ASP A 348 -28.11 9.34 15.94
CA ASP A 348 -28.73 10.38 16.77
C ASP A 348 -28.99 9.88 18.18
N GLY A 349 -28.50 10.61 19.18
CA GLY A 349 -28.61 10.24 20.59
C GLY A 349 -27.50 9.32 21.12
N CYS A 350 -26.52 8.92 20.29
CA CYS A 350 -25.33 8.18 20.76
C CYS A 350 -24.24 9.05 21.39
N ASP A 351 -24.35 10.39 21.45
CA ASP A 351 -23.34 11.21 22.12
C ASP A 351 -23.45 11.04 23.65
N PRO A 352 -22.42 10.53 24.34
CA PRO A 352 -22.46 10.32 25.79
C PRO A 352 -22.28 11.62 26.59
N GLY A 353 -22.10 12.78 25.94
CA GLY A 353 -21.91 14.07 26.62
C GLY A 353 -20.46 14.29 27.02
N ALA A 354 -20.13 14.26 28.31
CA ALA A 354 -18.75 14.43 28.77
C ALA A 354 -17.88 13.19 28.48
N LEU A 355 -16.56 13.38 28.41
CA LEU A 355 -15.56 12.32 28.26
C LEU A 355 -14.71 12.20 29.52
N ASP A 356 -15.33 11.70 30.58
CA ASP A 356 -14.75 11.59 31.92
C ASP A 356 -14.40 10.15 32.30
N GLY A 357 -14.80 9.17 31.50
CA GLY A 357 -14.67 7.75 31.82
C GLY A 357 -15.66 7.27 32.89
N GLU A 358 -16.65 8.08 33.26
CA GLU A 358 -17.65 7.74 34.26
C GLU A 358 -18.94 7.18 33.61
N ASP A 359 -19.48 6.13 34.22
CA ASP A 359 -20.79 5.55 33.85
C ASP A 359 -21.95 6.40 34.42
N GLY A 360 -22.06 7.63 33.92
CA GLY A 360 -23.09 8.61 34.27
C GLY A 360 -24.42 8.40 33.51
N GLU A 361 -25.44 9.18 33.88
CA GLU A 361 -26.78 9.11 33.28
C GLU A 361 -26.77 9.36 31.76
N ALA A 362 -26.00 10.35 31.29
CA ALA A 362 -25.85 10.66 29.87
C ALA A 362 -25.18 9.51 29.10
N SER A 363 -24.08 8.94 29.63
CA SER A 363 -23.40 7.79 29.02
C SER A 363 -24.33 6.57 28.92
N ARG A 364 -25.08 6.25 29.97
CA ARG A 364 -26.05 5.13 29.94
C ARG A 364 -27.16 5.36 28.94
N ALA A 365 -27.71 6.58 28.86
CA ALA A 365 -28.71 6.91 27.86
C ALA A 365 -28.17 6.73 26.43
N ALA A 366 -26.95 7.17 26.17
CA ALA A 366 -26.28 6.95 24.88
C ALA A 366 -26.04 5.46 24.58
N VAL A 367 -25.70 4.65 25.58
CA VAL A 367 -25.57 3.20 25.44
C VAL A 367 -26.92 2.55 25.09
N VAL A 368 -28.03 2.94 25.73
CA VAL A 368 -29.38 2.44 25.36
C VAL A 368 -29.69 2.73 23.89
N VAL A 369 -29.45 3.97 23.45
CA VAL A 369 -29.68 4.39 22.06
C VAL A 369 -28.80 3.59 21.10
N PHE A 370 -27.51 3.42 21.43
CA PHE A 370 -26.59 2.59 20.66
C PHE A 370 -27.08 1.14 20.55
N GLN A 371 -27.48 0.53 21.67
CA GLN A 371 -27.97 -0.86 21.69
C GLN A 371 -29.21 -1.04 20.80
N ALA A 372 -30.17 -0.10 20.89
CA ALA A 372 -31.37 -0.11 20.06
C ALA A 372 -31.05 0.08 18.57
N THR A 373 -30.21 1.07 18.25
CA THR A 373 -29.79 1.36 16.86
C THR A 373 -28.98 0.19 16.28
N TYR A 374 -28.15 -0.46 17.09
CA TYR A 374 -27.41 -1.65 16.70
C TYR A 374 -28.34 -2.82 16.42
N ASN A 375 -29.30 -3.11 17.31
CA ASN A 375 -30.31 -4.15 17.10
C ASN A 375 -31.09 -3.95 15.81
N GLU A 376 -31.51 -2.71 15.54
CA GLU A 376 -32.22 -2.32 14.32
C GLU A 376 -31.33 -2.54 13.07
N ARG A 377 -30.13 -1.96 13.04
CA ARG A 377 -29.27 -1.98 11.84
C ARG A 377 -28.66 -3.35 11.53
N PHE A 378 -28.31 -4.13 12.56
CA PHE A 378 -27.63 -5.43 12.40
C PHE A 378 -28.57 -6.63 12.58
N GLY A 379 -29.88 -6.40 12.74
CA GLY A 379 -30.86 -7.47 13.00
C GLY A 379 -30.56 -8.26 14.29
N ALA A 380 -29.90 -7.62 15.26
CA ALA A 380 -29.44 -8.24 16.48
C ALA A 380 -30.51 -8.16 17.61
N ARG A 381 -30.22 -8.82 18.74
CA ARG A 381 -31.12 -8.85 19.91
C ARG A 381 -30.33 -8.79 21.22
N ILE A 382 -29.44 -7.80 21.35
CA ILE A 382 -28.79 -7.50 22.62
C ILE A 382 -29.76 -6.76 23.55
N LEU A 383 -29.50 -6.78 24.85
CA LEU A 383 -30.35 -6.10 25.82
C LEU A 383 -30.16 -4.57 25.73
N GLU A 384 -31.25 -3.81 25.68
CA GLU A 384 -31.27 -2.35 25.60
C GLU A 384 -31.40 -1.72 27.01
N ASP A 385 -30.45 -2.04 27.89
CA ASP A 385 -30.48 -1.68 29.31
C ASP A 385 -29.51 -0.56 29.71
N GLY A 386 -28.73 -0.05 28.78
CA GLY A 386 -27.70 0.96 29.04
C GLY A 386 -26.45 0.42 29.72
N ILE A 387 -26.34 -0.89 29.92
CA ILE A 387 -25.19 -1.53 30.54
C ILE A 387 -24.15 -1.84 29.47
N CYS A 388 -22.96 -1.25 29.60
CA CYS A 388 -21.83 -1.58 28.72
C CYS A 388 -21.12 -2.88 29.15
N GLY A 389 -21.83 -4.00 29.03
CA GLY A 389 -21.29 -5.34 29.27
C GLY A 389 -20.67 -5.99 28.02
N ARG A 390 -20.36 -7.28 28.10
CA ARG A 390 -19.79 -8.08 27.00
C ARG A 390 -20.63 -8.04 25.71
N GLN A 391 -21.96 -8.00 25.83
CA GLN A 391 -22.84 -7.90 24.66
C GLN A 391 -22.66 -6.57 23.93
N THR A 392 -22.66 -5.46 24.66
CA THR A 392 -22.44 -4.10 24.14
C THR A 392 -21.03 -3.96 23.55
N LEU A 393 -19.99 -4.45 24.23
CA LEU A 393 -18.62 -4.46 23.70
C LEU A 393 -18.52 -5.27 22.40
N GLY A 394 -19.18 -6.42 22.34
CA GLY A 394 -19.26 -7.19 21.11
C GLY A 394 -19.96 -6.45 19.98
N ALA A 395 -21.04 -5.71 20.26
CA ALA A 395 -21.71 -4.87 19.27
C ALA A 395 -20.81 -3.72 18.79
N LEU A 396 -20.02 -3.11 19.68
CA LEU A 396 -19.03 -2.09 19.31
C LEU A 396 -17.94 -2.66 18.38
N PHE A 397 -17.48 -3.90 18.64
CA PHE A 397 -16.60 -4.62 17.71
C PHE A 397 -17.27 -4.81 16.35
N ASP A 398 -18.51 -5.30 16.32
CA ASP A 398 -19.23 -5.57 15.08
C ASP A 398 -19.34 -4.29 14.23
N VAL A 399 -19.59 -3.14 14.86
CA VAL A 399 -19.58 -1.82 14.20
C VAL A 399 -18.18 -1.43 13.71
N LEU A 400 -17.13 -1.53 14.52
CA LEU A 400 -15.76 -1.20 14.09
C LEU A 400 -15.28 -2.09 12.94
N HIS A 401 -15.68 -3.35 12.93
CA HIS A 401 -15.31 -4.29 11.89
C HIS A 401 -16.11 -4.04 10.59
N ASP A 402 -17.38 -3.63 10.70
CA ASP A 402 -18.14 -3.10 9.56
C ASP A 402 -17.48 -1.84 8.98
N GLU A 403 -17.03 -0.92 9.83
CA GLU A 403 -16.27 0.27 9.43
C GLU A 403 -15.02 -0.11 8.63
N LEU A 404 -14.22 -1.07 9.13
CA LEU A 404 -13.05 -1.61 8.44
C LEU A 404 -13.39 -2.15 7.05
N ARG A 405 -14.43 -2.98 6.94
CA ARG A 405 -14.87 -3.54 5.64
C ARG A 405 -15.33 -2.48 4.67
N ARG A 406 -16.10 -1.49 5.14
CA ARG A 406 -16.51 -0.36 4.31
C ARG A 406 -15.31 0.39 3.79
N TRP A 407 -14.30 0.64 4.64
CA TRP A 407 -13.09 1.32 4.24
C TRP A 407 -12.29 0.52 3.21
N THR A 408 -12.16 -0.81 3.36
CA THR A 408 -11.50 -1.62 2.33
C THR A 408 -12.20 -1.49 0.98
N ILE A 409 -13.54 -1.50 0.96
CA ILE A 409 -14.31 -1.26 -0.29
C ILE A 409 -14.02 0.13 -0.85
N LYS A 410 -14.00 1.17 0.00
CA LYS A 410 -13.71 2.56 -0.42
C LYS A 410 -12.35 2.70 -1.11
N HIS A 411 -11.35 1.96 -0.65
CA HIS A 411 -10.00 1.99 -1.20
C HIS A 411 -9.79 0.97 -2.33
N GLY A 412 -10.80 0.18 -2.70
CA GLY A 412 -10.64 -0.91 -3.67
C GLY A 412 -9.73 -2.03 -3.17
N LEU A 413 -9.63 -2.20 -1.84
CA LEU A 413 -8.80 -3.19 -1.16
C LEU A 413 -9.64 -4.39 -0.71
N SER A 414 -8.96 -5.52 -0.48
CA SER A 414 -9.55 -6.70 0.18
C SER A 414 -8.84 -7.00 1.50
N LEU A 415 -9.61 -7.43 2.50
CA LEU A 415 -9.03 -8.01 3.72
C LEU A 415 -8.25 -9.32 3.44
N ASP A 416 -8.47 -9.96 2.29
CA ASP A 416 -7.67 -11.12 1.87
C ASP A 416 -6.20 -10.75 1.58
N ALA A 417 -5.89 -9.47 1.35
CA ALA A 417 -4.51 -8.98 1.24
C ALA A 417 -3.78 -9.03 2.60
N LEU A 418 -4.51 -9.13 3.72
CA LEU A 418 -3.91 -9.19 5.05
C LEU A 418 -3.07 -10.47 5.19
N ARG A 419 -1.76 -10.28 5.29
CA ARG A 419 -0.80 -11.35 5.55
C ARG A 419 -0.03 -11.01 6.80
N LEU A 420 -0.34 -11.71 7.88
CA LEU A 420 0.33 -11.54 9.16
C LEU A 420 1.54 -12.45 9.25
N HIS A 421 2.57 -12.03 9.98
CA HIS A 421 3.74 -12.87 10.22
C HIS A 421 3.33 -14.17 10.95
N PRO A 422 3.67 -15.37 10.43
CA PRO A 422 3.05 -16.63 10.86
C PRO A 422 3.38 -17.07 12.28
N HIS A 423 4.51 -16.60 12.83
CA HIS A 423 4.98 -16.99 14.16
C HIS A 423 4.89 -15.86 15.19
N SER A 424 4.71 -14.62 14.73
CA SER A 424 4.81 -13.43 15.59
C SER A 424 3.98 -12.28 15.01
N PRO A 425 2.67 -12.49 14.82
CA PRO A 425 1.80 -11.43 14.27
C PRO A 425 1.65 -10.26 15.23
N VAL A 426 1.87 -10.51 16.53
CA VAL A 426 1.73 -9.56 17.64
C VAL A 426 2.98 -9.65 18.51
N LEU A 427 3.60 -8.50 18.78
CA LEU A 427 4.74 -8.34 19.67
C LEU A 427 4.46 -7.28 20.73
N ASP A 428 5.01 -7.49 21.92
CA ASP A 428 5.12 -6.44 22.94
C ASP A 428 6.42 -5.69 22.70
N GLY A 429 6.34 -4.39 22.45
CA GLY A 429 7.52 -3.53 22.37
C GLY A 429 8.27 -3.50 23.71
N GLY A 430 7.59 -3.58 24.85
CA GLY A 430 8.22 -3.45 26.17
C GLY A 430 8.55 -2.00 26.54
N LEU A 431 9.05 -1.81 27.77
CA LEU A 431 9.32 -0.48 28.35
C LEU A 431 10.69 0.10 27.97
N ASP A 432 11.58 -0.67 27.36
CA ASP A 432 12.98 -0.28 27.12
C ASP A 432 13.18 0.46 25.78
N PHE A 433 12.15 0.54 24.94
CA PHE A 433 12.20 1.20 23.62
C PHE A 433 11.96 2.73 23.58
N PRO A 434 11.42 3.42 24.61
CA PRO A 434 11.38 4.87 24.64
C PRO A 434 12.80 5.45 24.50
N GLY A 435 13.01 6.25 23.45
CA GLY A 435 14.32 6.86 23.14
C GLY A 435 15.19 6.08 22.16
N HIS A 436 14.73 4.94 21.65
CA HIS A 436 15.41 4.26 20.55
C HIS A 436 15.41 5.16 19.29
N PRO A 437 16.54 5.30 18.55
CA PRO A 437 16.67 6.27 17.45
C PRO A 437 15.72 6.02 16.27
N ARG A 438 15.18 4.81 16.16
CA ARG A 438 14.16 4.46 15.15
C ARG A 438 12.72 4.63 15.64
N MET A 439 12.51 4.99 16.90
CA MET A 439 11.17 5.20 17.47
C MET A 439 10.73 6.66 17.32
N PRO A 440 9.42 6.94 17.25
CA PRO A 440 8.92 8.30 17.35
C PRO A 440 9.41 8.98 18.64
N ALA A 441 9.80 10.25 18.57
CA ALA A 441 10.34 10.98 19.72
C ALA A 441 9.32 11.14 20.86
N ASP A 442 8.03 11.08 20.55
CA ASP A 442 6.90 11.15 21.46
C ASP A 442 6.22 9.78 21.63
N ALA A 443 7.03 8.72 21.63
CA ALA A 443 6.63 7.32 21.84
C ALA A 443 5.83 7.15 23.13
N GLY A 444 4.52 7.40 23.03
CA GLY A 444 3.54 7.21 24.09
C GLY A 444 2.94 5.81 23.98
N CYS A 445 1.64 5.74 24.22
CA CYS A 445 0.86 4.52 24.06
C CYS A 445 0.44 4.38 22.60
N PHE A 446 0.96 3.41 21.85
CA PHE A 446 0.60 3.22 20.43
C PHE A 446 0.84 1.79 19.94
N VAL A 447 0.39 1.50 18.72
CA VAL A 447 0.73 0.29 17.97
C VAL A 447 1.53 0.67 16.72
N ASP A 448 2.64 -0.02 16.49
CA ASP A 448 3.45 0.10 15.28
C ASP A 448 3.05 -0.98 14.27
N LEU A 449 2.88 -0.60 13.00
CA LEU A 449 2.53 -1.50 11.89
C LEU A 449 3.76 -1.58 10.99
N LEU A 450 4.49 -2.70 11.13
CA LEU A 450 5.71 -2.95 10.40
C LEU A 450 5.46 -3.97 9.30
N LEU A 451 5.67 -3.57 8.05
CA LEU A 451 5.61 -4.42 6.88
C LEU A 451 7.02 -4.80 6.45
N LEU A 452 7.26 -6.09 6.27
CA LEU A 452 8.58 -6.63 5.98
C LEU A 452 8.49 -7.86 5.09
N ASP A 453 9.53 -8.10 4.29
CA ASP A 453 9.75 -9.35 3.58
C ASP A 453 10.49 -10.33 4.53
N PRO A 454 9.84 -11.40 5.02
CA PRO A 454 10.46 -12.34 5.94
C PRO A 454 11.68 -13.05 5.36
N ALA A 455 11.71 -13.27 4.04
CA ALA A 455 12.83 -13.92 3.37
C ALA A 455 14.04 -12.98 3.30
N ALA A 456 13.81 -11.68 3.13
CA ALA A 456 14.87 -10.67 3.11
C ALA A 456 15.56 -10.50 4.47
N LEU A 457 14.89 -10.84 5.57
CA LEU A 457 15.40 -10.71 6.94
C LEU A 457 15.78 -12.06 7.58
N ASP A 458 15.69 -13.18 6.84
CA ASP A 458 15.90 -14.55 7.34
C ASP A 458 15.06 -14.87 8.60
N LEU A 459 13.81 -14.40 8.60
CA LEU A 459 12.91 -14.42 9.76
C LEU A 459 12.01 -15.66 9.79
N ALA A 460 12.57 -16.85 9.56
CA ALA A 460 11.84 -18.11 9.70
C ALA A 460 11.55 -18.51 11.17
N ARG A 461 11.90 -17.64 12.13
CA ARG A 461 11.78 -17.87 13.58
C ARG A 461 10.81 -16.89 14.24
N PRO A 462 10.33 -17.19 15.45
CA PRO A 462 9.65 -16.18 16.27
C PRO A 462 10.52 -14.92 16.42
N LEU A 463 9.88 -13.77 16.27
CA LEU A 463 10.50 -12.45 16.33
C LEU A 463 10.49 -11.93 17.75
N ALA A 464 11.55 -11.20 18.10
CA ALA A 464 11.57 -10.27 19.20
C ALA A 464 11.57 -8.82 18.66
N PRO A 465 11.11 -7.82 19.43
CA PRO A 465 11.20 -6.42 19.02
C PRO A 465 12.61 -5.96 18.61
N ALA A 466 13.64 -6.48 19.29
CA ALA A 466 15.04 -6.20 18.94
C ALA A 466 15.41 -6.68 17.52
N ASP A 467 14.79 -7.77 17.04
CA ASP A 467 15.00 -8.26 15.68
C ASP A 467 14.46 -7.28 14.62
N LEU A 468 13.59 -6.34 15.01
CA LEU A 468 13.00 -5.33 14.14
C LEU A 468 13.72 -3.99 14.30
N TYR A 469 13.82 -3.48 15.53
CA TYR A 469 14.34 -2.12 15.75
C TYR A 469 15.86 -2.07 15.80
N ASP A 470 16.52 -3.08 16.36
CA ASP A 470 17.98 -3.15 16.45
C ASP A 470 18.61 -3.85 15.24
N HIS A 471 17.80 -4.25 14.24
CA HIS A 471 18.33 -4.94 13.07
C HIS A 471 19.39 -4.07 12.39
N PRO A 472 20.66 -4.51 12.36
CA PRO A 472 21.78 -3.65 11.97
C PRO A 472 21.68 -3.24 10.51
N LEU A 473 21.05 -4.09 9.69
CA LEU A 473 20.92 -3.87 8.26
C LEU A 473 19.59 -3.27 7.83
N ALA A 474 18.55 -3.32 8.66
CA ALA A 474 17.24 -2.93 8.17
C ALA A 474 17.14 -1.42 8.10
N THR A 475 16.59 -0.91 7.00
CA THR A 475 16.14 0.48 6.92
C THR A 475 14.64 0.51 7.19
N ILE A 476 14.16 1.57 7.83
CA ILE A 476 12.74 1.79 8.07
C ILE A 476 12.31 2.98 7.24
N ASP A 477 11.52 2.71 6.21
CA ASP A 477 10.85 3.72 5.40
C ASP A 477 9.46 3.99 6.02
N VAL A 478 9.12 5.25 6.29
CA VAL A 478 7.82 5.61 6.85
C VAL A 478 6.81 5.81 5.73
N LEU A 479 5.71 5.07 5.77
CA LEU A 479 4.57 5.20 4.87
C LEU A 479 3.63 6.27 5.41
N PRO A 480 3.29 7.30 4.61
CA PRO A 480 2.27 8.26 4.98
C PRO A 480 0.92 7.57 5.06
N VAL A 481 0.11 8.00 6.02
CA VAL A 481 -1.22 7.42 6.20
C VAL A 481 -2.17 7.86 5.08
N VAL A 482 -2.93 6.89 4.55
CA VAL A 482 -4.01 7.13 3.61
C VAL A 482 -5.28 7.50 4.37
N HIS A 483 -5.74 8.73 4.19
CA HIS A 483 -6.96 9.22 4.78
C HIS A 483 -8.22 8.57 4.20
N GLU A 484 -9.31 8.56 4.98
CA GLU A 484 -10.64 8.22 4.45
C GLU A 484 -10.94 9.14 3.25
N PRO A 485 -11.33 8.59 2.07
CA PRO A 485 -11.68 9.40 0.92
C PRO A 485 -12.83 10.36 1.29
N GLY A 486 -12.55 11.66 1.21
CA GLY A 486 -13.29 12.73 1.89
C GLY A 486 -14.74 12.98 1.43
N ASP A 487 -15.24 12.26 0.43
CA ASP A 487 -16.52 12.58 -0.22
C ASP A 487 -17.61 11.52 -0.02
N TRP A 488 -17.42 10.51 0.83
CA TRP A 488 -18.45 9.48 1.01
C TRP A 488 -19.47 9.95 2.04
N GLU A 489 -20.41 10.76 1.60
CA GLU A 489 -21.63 10.97 2.35
C GLU A 489 -22.38 9.64 2.44
N HIS A 490 -22.66 9.19 3.66
CA HIS A 490 -23.72 8.22 3.83
C HIS A 490 -24.97 8.86 3.28
N GLY A 491 -25.54 8.27 2.25
CA GLY A 491 -26.97 8.41 2.16
C GLY A 491 -27.61 7.21 1.53
N GLN A 492 -28.82 7.07 1.99
CA GLN A 492 -29.70 5.96 1.81
C GLN A 492 -30.41 6.14 0.48
N LEU A 493 -30.13 5.28 -0.51
CA LEU A 493 -30.88 5.28 -1.76
C LEU A 493 -32.24 4.59 -1.60
N THR A 494 -33.24 5.31 -1.09
CA THR A 494 -34.63 4.84 -1.06
C THR A 494 -35.21 4.83 -2.48
N VAL A 495 -35.63 3.66 -2.97
CA VAL A 495 -36.24 3.49 -4.30
C VAL A 495 -37.74 3.31 -4.18
N VAL A 496 -38.49 4.41 -4.29
CA VAL A 496 -39.96 4.35 -4.28
C VAL A 496 -40.47 3.80 -5.61
N THR A 497 -41.17 2.68 -5.56
CA THR A 497 -41.82 2.05 -6.71
C THR A 497 -43.34 2.20 -6.62
N ASP A 498 -44.02 2.26 -7.76
CA ASP A 498 -45.48 2.25 -7.88
C ASP A 498 -46.07 0.83 -8.05
N LEU A 499 -45.21 -0.19 -7.97
CA LEU A 499 -45.61 -1.59 -8.03
C LEU A 499 -46.41 -1.96 -6.77
N GLY A 500 -47.72 -2.16 -6.95
CA GLY A 500 -48.59 -2.58 -5.86
C GLY A 500 -48.21 -3.95 -5.29
N PRO A 501 -48.59 -4.26 -4.03
CA PRO A 501 -48.21 -5.49 -3.32
C PRO A 501 -48.51 -6.81 -4.07
N ALA A 502 -49.48 -6.78 -4.99
CA ALA A 502 -49.89 -7.93 -5.80
C ALA A 502 -48.89 -8.30 -6.92
N TYR A 503 -47.93 -7.43 -7.23
CA TYR A 503 -46.89 -7.65 -8.25
C TYR A 503 -45.53 -8.01 -7.66
N MET A 504 -45.37 -7.94 -6.33
CA MET A 504 -44.17 -8.37 -5.63
C MET A 504 -44.20 -9.89 -5.44
N GLU A 505 -43.81 -10.64 -6.47
CA GLU A 505 -43.40 -12.03 -6.25
C GLU A 505 -42.07 -12.04 -5.47
N ILE A 506 -42.03 -12.81 -4.38
CA ILE A 506 -41.26 -12.59 -3.13
C ILE A 506 -39.71 -12.72 -3.25
N HIS A 507 -39.12 -12.72 -4.44
CA HIS A 507 -37.68 -12.90 -4.60
C HIS A 507 -37.11 -12.01 -5.72
N GLU A 508 -37.05 -10.71 -5.46
CA GLU A 508 -36.33 -9.78 -6.31
C GLU A 508 -34.95 -9.47 -5.73
N LYS A 509 -33.92 -9.55 -6.57
CA LYS A 509 -32.54 -9.17 -6.24
C LYS A 509 -32.23 -7.82 -6.84
N TYR A 510 -31.85 -6.86 -6.01
CA TYR A 510 -31.51 -5.50 -6.44
C TYR A 510 -30.01 -5.31 -6.42
N ARG A 511 -29.41 -5.05 -7.58
CA ARG A 511 -27.96 -4.84 -7.72
C ARG A 511 -27.68 -3.40 -8.10
N LEU A 512 -27.01 -2.66 -7.23
CA LEU A 512 -26.50 -1.32 -7.49
C LEU A 512 -25.00 -1.42 -7.78
N TYR A 513 -24.58 -0.98 -8.96
CA TYR A 513 -23.18 -1.01 -9.36
C TYR A 513 -22.75 0.31 -10.02
N ALA A 514 -21.49 0.68 -9.81
CA ALA A 514 -20.83 1.81 -10.46
C ALA A 514 -20.33 1.43 -11.86
N ASP A 515 -20.34 2.38 -12.79
CA ASP A 515 -19.91 2.20 -14.18
C ASP A 515 -18.39 1.97 -14.33
N ASP A 516 -17.60 2.42 -13.36
CA ASP A 516 -16.16 2.17 -13.24
C ASP A 516 -15.83 0.86 -12.51
N GLY A 517 -16.84 0.15 -12.00
CA GLY A 517 -16.69 -1.11 -11.24
C GLY A 517 -16.21 -0.93 -9.80
N SER A 518 -16.10 0.30 -9.27
CA SER A 518 -15.63 0.56 -7.91
C SER A 518 -16.62 0.16 -6.82
N PHE A 519 -17.87 -0.14 -7.19
CA PHE A 519 -18.96 -0.46 -6.28
C PHE A 519 -19.91 -1.44 -6.95
N ASP A 520 -20.29 -2.50 -6.25
CA ASP A 520 -21.22 -3.52 -6.73
C ASP A 520 -21.84 -4.26 -5.54
N ILE A 521 -23.08 -3.92 -5.20
CA ILE A 521 -23.81 -4.52 -4.07
C ILE A 521 -25.12 -5.10 -4.57
N GLU A 522 -25.41 -6.34 -4.18
CA GLU A 522 -26.70 -7.02 -4.40
C GLU A 522 -27.47 -7.15 -3.08
N LEU A 523 -28.73 -6.72 -3.05
CA LEU A 523 -29.67 -6.84 -1.94
C LEU A 523 -30.80 -7.82 -2.32
N ASP A 524 -31.27 -8.62 -1.35
CA ASP A 524 -32.42 -9.52 -1.53
C ASP A 524 -33.65 -8.94 -0.80
N THR A 525 -34.73 -8.68 -1.56
CA THR A 525 -35.98 -8.10 -1.01
C THR A 525 -36.67 -8.95 0.04
N ALA A 526 -36.38 -10.26 0.12
CA ALA A 526 -36.98 -11.11 1.13
C ALA A 526 -36.55 -10.77 2.57
N ILE A 527 -35.55 -9.90 2.74
CA ILE A 527 -34.90 -9.64 4.04
C ILE A 527 -35.01 -8.17 4.48
N GLU A 528 -35.07 -7.18 3.58
CA GLU A 528 -34.73 -5.78 3.93
C GLU A 528 -35.71 -4.66 3.53
N GLY A 529 -36.91 -4.91 2.97
CA GLY A 529 -37.80 -3.77 2.70
C GLY A 529 -39.17 -4.09 2.13
N VAL A 530 -40.21 -3.94 2.95
CA VAL A 530 -41.58 -3.68 2.48
C VAL A 530 -42.21 -2.67 3.45
N LEU A 531 -42.54 -1.47 2.95
CA LEU A 531 -43.38 -0.51 3.67
C LEU A 531 -44.86 -0.85 3.41
N ASP A 532 -45.74 -0.55 4.38
CA ASP A 532 -47.19 -0.88 4.35
C ASP A 532 -47.97 -0.35 3.12
N ASP A 533 -47.39 0.58 2.35
CA ASP A 533 -48.04 1.29 1.24
C ASP A 533 -47.59 0.84 -0.17
N GLY A 534 -46.83 -0.25 -0.28
CA GLY A 534 -46.31 -0.74 -1.59
C GLY A 534 -45.03 -0.03 -2.07
N ALA A 535 -44.44 0.82 -1.22
CA ALA A 535 -43.10 1.33 -1.44
C ALA A 535 -42.06 0.31 -0.94
N ILE A 536 -41.00 0.12 -1.73
CA ILE A 536 -39.82 -0.66 -1.31
C ILE A 536 -38.80 0.35 -0.81
N GLU A 537 -38.25 0.11 0.37
CA GLU A 537 -37.09 0.84 0.84
C GLU A 537 -35.86 -0.03 0.62
N LEU A 538 -35.01 0.37 -0.32
CA LEU A 538 -33.69 -0.22 -0.49
C LEU A 538 -32.69 0.63 0.27
N ARG A 539 -31.77 0.00 0.99
CA ARG A 539 -30.73 0.71 1.72
C ARG A 539 -29.36 0.21 1.29
N PHE A 540 -28.79 0.95 0.36
CA PHE A 540 -27.39 0.78 -0.02
C PHE A 540 -26.53 1.67 0.88
N GLU A 541 -25.56 1.07 1.57
CA GLU A 541 -24.64 1.80 2.44
C GLU A 541 -23.28 1.98 1.78
N GLY A 542 -22.63 3.11 2.09
CA GLY A 542 -21.30 3.42 1.57
C GLY A 542 -21.29 3.51 0.04
N ILE A 543 -22.14 4.33 -0.56
CA ILE A 543 -22.05 4.57 -2.00
C ILE A 543 -20.98 5.64 -2.27
N PRO A 544 -19.98 5.39 -3.13
CA PRO A 544 -19.02 6.42 -3.52
C PRO A 544 -19.70 7.66 -4.13
N VAL A 545 -19.17 8.84 -3.84
CA VAL A 545 -19.55 10.05 -4.58
C VAL A 545 -18.57 10.21 -5.74
N GLY A 546 -19.11 10.39 -6.95
CA GLY A 546 -18.30 10.57 -8.16
C GLY A 546 -18.70 9.65 -9.32
N PRO A 547 -18.67 8.32 -9.14
CA PRO A 547 -19.05 7.37 -10.18
C PRO A 547 -20.51 7.52 -10.61
N ARG A 548 -20.87 6.95 -11.77
CA ARG A 548 -22.27 6.87 -12.20
C ARG A 548 -22.78 5.47 -11.94
N TYR A 549 -23.96 5.39 -11.38
CA TYR A 549 -24.55 4.14 -10.94
C TYR A 549 -25.60 3.63 -11.90
N ALA A 550 -25.74 2.31 -11.92
CA ALA A 550 -26.89 1.62 -12.45
C ALA A 550 -27.49 0.73 -11.36
N LEU A 551 -28.81 0.76 -11.26
CA LEU A 551 -29.58 -0.14 -10.40
C LEU A 551 -30.36 -1.09 -11.28
N THR A 552 -30.13 -2.38 -11.07
CA THR A 552 -30.87 -3.45 -11.73
C THR A 552 -31.67 -4.27 -10.73
N VAL A 553 -32.81 -4.78 -11.15
CA VAL A 553 -33.62 -5.74 -10.40
C VAL A 553 -33.72 -7.04 -11.18
N THR A 554 -33.45 -8.18 -10.54
CA THR A 554 -33.63 -9.52 -11.10
C THR A 554 -34.81 -10.18 -10.40
N ASN A 555 -35.85 -10.53 -11.15
CA ASN A 555 -37.06 -11.13 -10.61
C ASN A 555 -36.91 -12.66 -10.38
N ALA A 556 -37.94 -13.29 -9.82
CA ALA A 556 -37.96 -14.74 -9.55
C ALA A 556 -37.85 -15.62 -10.82
N ALA A 557 -38.11 -15.06 -12.00
CA ALA A 557 -37.93 -15.73 -13.29
C ALA A 557 -36.51 -15.54 -13.86
N ASP A 558 -35.57 -15.01 -13.06
CA ASP A 558 -34.19 -14.71 -13.44
C ASP A 558 -34.08 -13.69 -14.59
N GLN A 559 -35.07 -12.81 -14.71
CA GLN A 559 -35.08 -11.71 -15.67
C GLN A 559 -34.58 -10.43 -15.01
N THR A 560 -33.53 -9.84 -15.57
CA THR A 560 -32.94 -8.60 -15.08
C THR A 560 -33.47 -7.38 -15.83
N PHE A 561 -33.93 -6.38 -15.08
CA PHE A 561 -34.39 -5.08 -15.58
C PHE A 561 -33.49 -3.97 -15.02
N THR A 562 -33.17 -2.97 -15.83
CA THR A 562 -32.45 -1.76 -15.37
C THR A 562 -33.46 -0.71 -14.95
N LEU A 563 -33.47 -0.35 -13.66
CA LEU A 563 -34.34 0.70 -13.12
C LEU A 563 -33.81 2.08 -13.47
N PHE A 564 -32.50 2.27 -13.35
CA PHE A 564 -31.80 3.45 -13.86
C PHE A 564 -30.35 3.10 -14.24
N SER A 565 -29.72 3.96 -15.03
CA SER A 565 -28.29 3.89 -15.31
C SER A 565 -27.68 5.26 -15.55
N GLY A 566 -26.38 5.37 -15.27
CA GLY A 566 -25.60 6.54 -15.58
C GLY A 566 -26.00 7.76 -14.75
N LEU A 567 -26.38 7.59 -13.49
CA LEU A 567 -26.70 8.71 -12.61
C LEU A 567 -25.70 8.74 -11.45
N ARG A 568 -25.23 9.94 -11.11
CA ARG A 568 -24.32 10.12 -9.96
C ARG A 568 -25.12 10.16 -8.67
N TYR A 569 -24.44 9.83 -7.56
CA TYR A 569 -25.03 9.82 -6.23
C TYR A 569 -25.76 11.14 -5.86
N ASP A 570 -25.13 12.27 -6.14
CA ASP A 570 -25.66 13.62 -5.90
C ASP A 570 -26.92 13.96 -6.72
N GLN A 571 -27.15 13.24 -7.82
CA GLN A 571 -28.35 13.42 -8.64
C GLN A 571 -29.59 12.73 -8.04
N PHE A 572 -29.39 11.69 -7.20
CA PHE A 572 -30.45 11.03 -6.46
C PHE A 572 -30.67 11.64 -5.08
N HIS A 573 -29.62 12.23 -4.51
CA HIS A 573 -29.61 12.82 -3.17
C HIS A 573 -29.15 14.27 -3.17
N PRO A 574 -29.94 15.20 -3.75
CA PRO A 574 -29.58 16.62 -3.80
C PRO A 574 -29.43 17.27 -2.41
N ARG A 575 -29.97 16.65 -1.34
CA ARG A 575 -29.80 17.09 0.05
C ARG A 575 -28.48 16.66 0.70
N ALA A 576 -27.78 15.69 0.11
CA ALA A 576 -26.53 15.20 0.67
C ALA A 576 -25.47 16.33 0.62
N MET A 577 -25.32 16.99 -0.53
CA MET A 577 -24.30 18.01 -0.83
C MET A 577 -24.36 19.35 -0.05
N GLY A 578 -25.11 19.45 1.06
CA GLY A 578 -25.07 20.61 1.94
C GLY A 578 -25.57 21.94 1.34
N GLU A 579 -26.16 21.94 0.13
CA GLU A 579 -26.92 23.09 -0.33
C GLU A 579 -28.18 23.19 0.53
N ALA A 580 -28.17 24.12 1.48
CA ALA A 580 -29.37 24.58 2.15
C ALA A 580 -30.38 24.91 1.07
N LEU A 581 -31.40 24.07 0.91
CA LEU A 581 -32.55 24.35 0.08
C LEU A 581 -33.02 25.76 0.45
N HIS A 582 -32.81 26.73 -0.43
CA HIS A 582 -33.50 28.00 -0.34
C HIS A 582 -34.97 27.63 -0.25
N GLU A 583 -35.58 27.81 0.93
CA GLU A 583 -37.01 27.68 1.09
C GLU A 583 -37.66 28.45 -0.06
N PRO A 584 -38.52 27.81 -0.88
CA PRO A 584 -39.21 28.54 -1.93
C PRO A 584 -39.93 29.69 -1.24
N ALA A 585 -39.52 30.92 -1.57
CA ALA A 585 -40.06 32.13 -0.97
C ALA A 585 -41.58 32.02 -0.96
N THR A 586 -42.15 32.04 0.25
CA THR A 586 -43.60 31.99 0.43
C THR A 586 -44.21 33.06 -0.48
N PRO A 587 -45.12 32.72 -1.40
CA PRO A 587 -45.72 33.73 -2.26
C PRO A 587 -46.41 34.75 -1.36
N ALA A 588 -45.98 36.01 -1.46
CA ALA A 588 -46.58 37.10 -0.72
C ALA A 588 -48.09 37.10 -1.00
N ALA A 589 -48.88 36.94 0.05
CA ALA A 589 -50.33 36.98 -0.03
C ALA A 589 -50.75 38.34 -0.64
N ALA A 590 -51.49 38.28 -1.74
CA ALA A 590 -52.17 39.41 -2.37
C ALA A 590 -53.64 39.42 -1.96
#